data_AF-A0A9P6Y3P4-F1
#
_entry.id   AF-A0A9P6Y3P4-F1
#
_cell.length_a   1.000
_cell.length_b   1.000
_cell.length_c   1.000
_cell.angle_alpha   90.00
_cell.angle_beta   90.00
_cell.angle_gamma   90.00
#
_symmetry.space_group_name_H-M   'P 1'
#
loop_
_entity.id
_entity.type
_entity.pdbx_description
1 polymer ?
#
loop_
_entity_poly.entity_id
_entity_poly.type
_entity_poly.pdbx_seq_one_letter_code
_entity_poly.pdbx_strand_id
1 'polypeptide(L)'
;MGALAQRRGQRNRLADIARAAVRDPLLGVATVATLYTAARRFAPRRPRALTSLRRPGDPPMSHALDAAALDQLFRTARTQNAFLDKPVPASLLQELYDLVKWGPTAANTTPARFVFVTSKEAKAKLAPALSEGNHDKTMAAPVTVIIGFDLDFHEKLPYLFPHTDAKAWAPT
;
A
#
# COMPACT_ATOMS: atom_id res chain seq x y z
N MET A 1 29.75 -14.90 1.10
CA MET A 1 29.18 -14.78 -0.26
C MET A 1 27.73 -15.29 -0.39
N GLY A 2 27.25 -16.26 0.42
CA GLY A 2 25.91 -16.87 0.24
C GLY A 2 24.68 -16.01 0.61
N ALA A 3 24.70 -15.27 1.72
CA ALA A 3 23.50 -14.57 2.22
C ALA A 3 23.04 -13.40 1.33
N LEU A 4 23.97 -12.70 0.66
CA LEU A 4 23.64 -11.57 -0.22
C LEU A 4 23.01 -12.03 -1.55
N ALA A 5 23.52 -13.14 -2.10
CA ALA A 5 22.98 -13.77 -3.31
C ALA A 5 21.57 -14.34 -3.04
N GLN A 6 21.37 -14.97 -1.87
CA GLN A 6 20.06 -15.46 -1.43
C GLN A 6 19.04 -14.32 -1.29
N ARG A 7 19.43 -13.18 -0.70
CA ARG A 7 18.56 -11.98 -0.60
C ARG A 7 18.23 -11.36 -1.97
N ARG A 8 19.18 -11.34 -2.92
CA ARG A 8 18.90 -10.87 -4.29
C ARG A 8 17.97 -11.82 -5.05
N GLY A 9 18.19 -13.13 -4.94
CA GLY A 9 17.31 -14.14 -5.52
C GLY A 9 15.89 -14.05 -4.97
N GLN A 10 15.74 -13.81 -3.67
CA GLN A 10 14.45 -13.61 -3.02
C GLN A 10 13.73 -12.33 -3.52
N ARG A 11 14.45 -11.20 -3.63
CA ARG A 11 13.88 -9.95 -4.17
C ARG A 11 13.41 -10.10 -5.62
N ASN A 12 14.18 -10.78 -6.46
CA ASN A 12 13.82 -10.95 -7.87
C ASN A 12 12.55 -11.79 -8.01
N ARG A 13 12.40 -12.88 -7.25
CA ARG A 13 11.18 -13.69 -7.25
C ARG A 13 9.94 -12.92 -6.77
N LEU A 14 10.06 -12.11 -5.72
CA LEU A 14 8.96 -11.25 -5.28
C LEU A 14 8.58 -10.19 -6.34
N ALA A 15 9.57 -9.62 -7.02
CA ALA A 15 9.33 -8.67 -8.10
C ALA A 15 8.61 -9.33 -9.29
N ASP A 16 8.93 -10.58 -9.62
CA ASP A 16 8.28 -11.30 -10.71
C ASP A 16 6.83 -11.70 -10.35
N ILE A 17 6.58 -12.10 -9.10
CA ILE A 17 5.21 -12.34 -8.59
C ILE A 17 4.38 -11.05 -8.61
N ALA A 18 4.97 -9.93 -8.17
CA ALA A 18 4.30 -8.63 -8.18
C ALA A 18 4.01 -8.16 -9.62
N ARG A 19 4.97 -8.32 -10.56
CA ARG A 19 4.77 -8.01 -11.98
C ARG A 19 3.71 -8.90 -12.63
N ALA A 20 3.67 -10.18 -12.30
CA ALA A 20 2.63 -11.10 -12.78
C ALA A 20 1.24 -10.73 -12.25
N ALA A 21 1.14 -10.35 -10.97
CA ALA A 21 -0.11 -9.89 -10.36
C ALA A 21 -0.61 -8.54 -10.92
N VAL A 22 0.29 -7.69 -11.43
CA VAL A 22 -0.06 -6.44 -12.12
C VAL A 22 -0.59 -6.69 -13.54
N ARG A 23 -0.19 -7.79 -14.20
CA ARG A 23 -0.52 -8.09 -15.61
C ARG A 23 -1.65 -9.09 -15.81
N ASP A 24 -1.98 -9.92 -14.81
CA ASP A 24 -3.00 -10.96 -14.91
C ASP A 24 -4.11 -10.75 -13.86
N PRO A 25 -5.30 -10.25 -14.25
CA PRO A 25 -6.44 -10.06 -13.36
C PRO A 25 -7.02 -11.36 -12.80
N LEU A 26 -6.65 -12.53 -13.32
CA LEU A 26 -7.25 -13.83 -12.97
C LEU A 26 -6.43 -14.66 -11.99
N LEU A 27 -5.38 -14.09 -11.40
CA LEU A 27 -4.64 -14.66 -10.28
C LEU A 27 -5.44 -14.61 -8.94
N GLY A 28 -6.76 -14.77 -8.96
CA GLY A 28 -7.61 -14.73 -7.74
C GLY A 28 -7.47 -13.45 -6.92
N VAL A 29 -6.93 -12.39 -7.53
CA VAL A 29 -6.64 -11.11 -6.88
C VAL A 29 -7.89 -10.25 -7.01
N ALA A 30 -8.55 -10.01 -5.89
CA ALA A 30 -9.44 -8.86 -5.78
C ALA A 30 -8.60 -7.61 -6.08
N THR A 31 -8.76 -7.11 -7.30
CA THR A 31 -8.48 -5.74 -7.71
C THR A 31 -7.00 -5.33 -7.62
N VAL A 32 -6.32 -5.25 -8.76
CA VAL A 32 -5.37 -4.14 -8.95
C VAL A 32 -6.22 -2.86 -8.90
N ALA A 33 -6.48 -2.37 -7.69
CA ALA A 33 -7.35 -1.24 -7.43
C ALA A 33 -6.66 0.07 -7.80
N THR A 34 -6.28 0.22 -9.07
CA THR A 34 -5.93 1.52 -9.65
C THR A 34 -7.21 2.22 -10.08
N LEU A 35 -8.10 2.52 -9.13
CA LEU A 35 -9.29 3.33 -9.41
C LEU A 35 -9.02 4.78 -9.03
N TYR A 36 -8.70 5.56 -10.06
CA TYR A 36 -8.65 7.01 -10.07
C TYR A 36 -10.08 7.57 -10.06
N THR A 37 -10.56 8.00 -8.90
CA THR A 37 -11.80 8.81 -8.75
C THR A 37 -11.78 9.38 -7.32
N ALA A 38 -11.92 10.68 -7.01
CA ALA A 38 -12.16 11.88 -7.79
C ALA A 38 -11.51 13.06 -7.05
N ALA A 39 -10.57 13.76 -7.67
CA ALA A 39 -10.26 15.12 -7.22
C ALA A 39 -11.39 16.04 -7.69
N ARG A 40 -12.21 16.53 -6.75
CA ARG A 40 -13.12 17.65 -6.99
C ARG A 40 -12.33 18.77 -7.67
N ARG A 41 -12.88 19.34 -8.74
CA ARG A 41 -12.30 20.45 -9.52
C ARG A 41 -11.74 21.54 -8.60
N PHE A 42 -10.42 21.58 -8.42
CA PHE A 42 -9.75 22.71 -7.80
C PHE A 42 -9.30 23.66 -8.91
N ALA A 43 -9.94 24.82 -8.98
CA ALA A 43 -9.49 25.92 -9.83
C ALA A 43 -8.08 26.39 -9.39
N PRO A 44 -7.23 26.83 -10.32
CA PRO A 44 -5.86 27.25 -10.00
C PRO A 44 -5.89 28.48 -9.10
N ARG A 45 -5.33 28.35 -7.89
CA ARG A 45 -5.12 29.48 -6.97
C ARG A 45 -3.64 29.88 -6.98
N ARG A 46 -3.40 31.19 -7.04
CA ARG A 46 -2.06 31.82 -7.05
C ARG A 46 -1.21 31.36 -5.87
N PRO A 47 0.12 31.25 -6.03
CA PRO A 47 1.03 30.82 -4.97
C PRO A 47 1.02 31.85 -3.83
N ARG A 48 0.76 31.40 -2.61
CA ARG A 48 0.83 32.21 -1.38
C ARG A 48 1.94 31.63 -0.50
N ALA A 49 2.74 32.51 0.11
CA ALA A 49 3.85 32.14 0.97
C ALA A 49 3.41 31.18 2.09
N LEU A 50 4.20 30.13 2.30
CA LEU A 50 4.02 29.11 3.34
C LEU A 50 4.33 29.73 4.70
N THR A 51 3.35 30.39 5.31
CA THR A 51 3.40 30.79 6.71
C THR A 51 2.07 30.42 7.35
N SER A 52 2.11 29.51 8.33
CA SER A 52 0.96 28.90 9.03
C SER A 52 0.04 28.02 8.17
N LEU A 53 0.11 26.69 8.39
CA LEU A 53 -0.75 25.68 7.75
C LEU A 53 -2.22 25.72 8.21
N ARG A 54 -2.61 26.63 9.10
CA ARG A 54 -3.98 26.75 9.60
C ARG A 54 -4.65 27.98 9.03
N ARG A 55 -5.70 27.82 8.22
CA ARG A 55 -6.50 28.96 7.79
C ARG A 55 -7.36 29.42 8.98
N PRO A 56 -7.57 30.73 9.14
CA PRO A 56 -8.62 31.22 10.04
C PRO A 56 -9.96 30.58 9.67
N GLY A 57 -10.57 29.84 10.60
CA GLY A 57 -11.85 29.15 10.39
C GLY A 57 -11.78 27.65 10.09
N ASP A 58 -10.60 27.05 9.95
CA ASP A 58 -10.51 25.58 9.90
C ASP A 58 -10.95 25.02 11.27
N PRO A 59 -11.92 24.08 11.31
CA PRO A 59 -12.29 23.45 12.58
C PRO A 59 -11.03 22.84 13.20
N PRO A 60 -10.86 22.88 14.53
CA PRO A 60 -9.84 22.06 15.17
C PRO A 60 -10.04 20.63 14.69
N MET A 61 -8.95 19.88 14.47
CA MET A 61 -9.08 18.42 14.48
C MET A 61 -9.66 18.11 15.86
N SER A 62 -10.96 17.84 15.90
CA SER A 62 -11.76 18.46 16.97
C SER A 62 -11.58 17.77 18.30
N HIS A 63 -11.12 16.52 18.34
CA HIS A 63 -10.74 15.83 19.56
C HIS A 63 -9.61 14.84 19.28
N ALA A 64 -8.78 14.56 20.28
CA ALA A 64 -7.88 13.41 20.22
C ALA A 64 -8.69 12.13 19.96
N LEU A 65 -8.08 11.16 19.27
CA LEU A 65 -8.67 9.81 19.21
C LEU A 65 -8.89 9.30 20.63
N ASP A 66 -9.98 8.58 20.84
CA ASP A 66 -10.26 8.00 22.15
C ASP A 66 -9.16 7.00 22.57
N ALA A 67 -9.09 6.72 23.87
CA ALA A 67 -8.06 5.84 24.41
C ALA A 67 -8.12 4.42 23.83
N ALA A 68 -9.32 3.91 23.54
CA ALA A 68 -9.50 2.56 23.02
C ALA A 68 -8.93 2.43 21.59
N ALA A 69 -9.16 3.41 20.73
CA ALA A 69 -8.58 3.48 19.39
C ALA A 69 -7.05 3.59 19.45
N LEU A 70 -6.52 4.41 20.35
CA LEU A 70 -5.06 4.54 20.54
C LEU A 70 -4.42 3.26 21.07
N ASP A 71 -5.10 2.56 21.96
CA ASP A 71 -4.65 1.27 22.48
C ASP A 71 -4.64 0.23 21.36
N GLN A 72 -5.75 0.12 20.62
CA GLN A 72 -5.91 -0.82 19.51
C GLN A 72 -4.89 -0.62 18.39
N LEU A 73 -4.56 0.63 18.04
CA LEU A 73 -3.66 0.93 16.92
C LEU A 73 -2.19 0.93 17.32
N PHE A 74 -1.84 1.42 18.52
CA PHE A 74 -0.45 1.77 18.83
C PHE A 74 0.10 1.20 20.14
N ARG A 75 -0.62 1.31 21.25
CA ARG A 75 -0.03 0.97 22.57
C ARG A 75 -0.05 -0.52 22.86
N THR A 76 -1.14 -1.20 22.52
CA THR A 76 -1.34 -2.63 22.81
C THR A 76 -1.21 -3.52 21.58
N ALA A 77 -1.26 -2.96 20.37
CA ALA A 77 -1.03 -3.69 19.13
C ALA A 77 0.32 -4.45 19.14
N ARG A 78 0.30 -5.75 18.82
CA ARG A 78 1.49 -6.60 18.72
C ARG A 78 1.45 -7.43 17.44
N THR A 79 2.62 -7.73 16.89
CA THR A 79 2.76 -8.65 15.76
C THR A 79 2.32 -10.05 16.18
N GLN A 80 1.34 -10.60 15.47
CA GLN A 80 0.88 -11.98 15.64
C GLN A 80 1.59 -12.89 14.64
N ASN A 81 1.95 -14.10 15.07
CA ASN A 81 2.55 -15.13 14.20
C ASN A 81 1.70 -16.39 14.08
N ALA A 82 0.60 -16.48 14.83
CA ALA A 82 -0.38 -17.56 14.76
C ALA A 82 -1.71 -17.02 14.23
N PHE A 83 -2.36 -17.77 13.35
CA PHE A 83 -3.58 -17.35 12.68
C PHE A 83 -4.69 -18.38 12.90
N LEU A 84 -5.91 -17.89 13.07
CA LEU A 84 -7.09 -18.74 13.09
C LEU A 84 -7.34 -19.29 11.68
N ASP A 85 -7.87 -20.51 11.60
CA ASP A 85 -8.40 -21.07 10.35
C ASP A 85 -9.77 -20.46 10.02
N LYS A 86 -9.76 -19.14 9.80
CA LYS A 86 -10.95 -18.34 9.47
C LYS A 86 -10.65 -17.51 8.23
N PRO A 87 -11.44 -17.65 7.15
CA PRO A 87 -11.26 -16.84 5.96
C PRO A 87 -11.55 -15.37 6.26
N VAL A 88 -10.82 -14.48 5.57
CA VAL A 88 -11.08 -13.04 5.57
C VAL A 88 -11.93 -12.71 4.34
N PRO A 89 -13.11 -12.11 4.50
CA PRO A 89 -13.96 -11.74 3.37
C PRO A 89 -13.29 -10.72 2.45
N ALA A 90 -13.50 -10.85 1.13
CA ALA A 90 -12.97 -9.90 0.15
C ALA A 90 -13.47 -8.46 0.39
N SER A 91 -14.70 -8.29 0.88
CA SER A 91 -15.26 -6.98 1.25
C SER A 91 -14.43 -6.29 2.34
N LEU A 92 -13.96 -7.03 3.34
CA LEU A 92 -13.14 -6.48 4.42
C LEU A 92 -11.75 -6.06 3.91
N LEU A 93 -11.19 -6.79 2.93
CA LEU A 93 -9.94 -6.39 2.28
C LEU A 93 -10.11 -5.11 1.46
N GLN A 94 -11.26 -4.95 0.81
CA GLN A 94 -11.61 -3.72 0.08
C GLN A 94 -11.79 -2.53 1.04
N GLU A 95 -12.51 -2.72 2.15
CA GLU A 95 -12.64 -1.69 3.21
C GLU A 95 -11.28 -1.26 3.76
N LEU A 96 -10.38 -2.22 4.02
CA LEU A 96 -9.01 -1.94 4.46
C LEU A 96 -8.24 -1.12 3.42
N TYR A 97 -8.33 -1.50 2.15
CA TYR A 97 -7.67 -0.75 1.06
C TYR A 97 -8.24 0.67 0.93
N ASP A 98 -9.56 0.83 1.03
CA ASP A 98 -10.21 2.13 0.92
C ASP A 98 -9.82 3.10 2.03
N LEU A 99 -9.38 2.60 3.19
CA LEU A 99 -8.75 3.38 4.25
C LEU A 99 -7.27 3.67 3.93
N VAL A 100 -6.49 2.64 3.62
CA VAL A 100 -5.02 2.74 3.44
C VAL A 100 -4.63 3.62 2.26
N LYS A 101 -5.41 3.64 1.17
CA LYS A 101 -5.10 4.41 -0.05
C LYS A 101 -5.02 5.92 0.17
N TRP A 102 -5.60 6.44 1.25
CA TRP A 102 -5.55 7.85 1.64
C TRP A 102 -4.34 8.22 2.50
N GLY A 103 -3.46 7.25 2.79
CA GLY A 103 -2.23 7.50 3.52
C GLY A 103 -1.37 8.57 2.83
N PRO A 104 -0.77 9.51 3.59
CA PRO A 104 0.04 10.56 3.01
C PRO A 104 1.30 9.99 2.37
N THR A 105 1.67 10.51 1.20
CA THR A 105 2.91 10.17 0.50
C THR A 105 3.63 11.44 0.06
N ALA A 106 4.95 11.36 -0.15
CA ALA A 106 5.72 12.47 -0.68
C ALA A 106 5.12 12.94 -2.01
N ALA A 107 4.86 14.25 -2.12
CA ALA A 107 4.22 14.88 -3.28
C ALA A 107 2.92 14.20 -3.76
N ASN A 108 2.19 13.50 -2.86
CA ASN A 108 0.99 12.74 -3.21
C ASN A 108 1.20 11.74 -4.36
N THR A 109 2.40 11.15 -4.45
CA THR A 109 2.81 10.25 -5.55
C THR A 109 2.04 8.93 -5.55
N THR A 110 1.53 8.47 -4.40
CA THR A 110 0.73 7.23 -4.26
C THR A 110 1.35 5.99 -4.95
N PRO A 111 2.65 5.68 -4.74
CA PRO A 111 3.34 4.65 -5.53
C PRO A 111 2.98 3.22 -5.08
N ALA A 112 2.40 3.04 -3.89
CA ALA A 112 2.14 1.73 -3.32
C ALA A 112 1.21 0.88 -4.21
N ARG A 113 1.52 -0.42 -4.32
CA ARG A 113 0.71 -1.43 -5.01
C ARG A 113 0.53 -2.60 -4.06
N PHE A 114 -0.70 -3.07 -3.92
CA PHE A 114 -1.08 -4.12 -2.97
C PHE A 114 -1.56 -5.34 -3.72
N VAL A 115 -1.03 -6.52 -3.39
CA VAL A 115 -1.50 -7.81 -3.92
C VAL A 115 -1.93 -8.67 -2.74
N PHE A 116 -3.22 -8.96 -2.67
CA PHE A 116 -3.81 -9.83 -1.64
C PHE A 116 -3.73 -11.29 -2.10
N VAL A 117 -2.92 -12.09 -1.41
CA VAL A 117 -2.72 -13.52 -1.65
C VAL A 117 -3.62 -14.30 -0.69
N THR A 118 -4.70 -14.88 -1.21
CA THR A 118 -5.72 -15.58 -0.42
C THR A 118 -5.88 -17.06 -0.81
N SER A 119 -5.68 -17.41 -2.08
CA SER A 119 -5.86 -18.79 -2.57
C SER A 119 -4.64 -19.68 -2.31
N LYS A 120 -4.85 -21.00 -2.27
CA LYS A 120 -3.78 -21.99 -2.12
C LYS A 120 -2.78 -21.92 -3.28
N GLU A 121 -3.28 -21.72 -4.49
CA GLU A 121 -2.48 -21.64 -5.72
C GLU A 121 -1.60 -20.39 -5.71
N ALA A 122 -2.14 -19.23 -5.29
CA ALA A 122 -1.37 -18.00 -5.18
C ALA A 122 -0.32 -18.10 -4.06
N LYS A 123 -0.66 -18.71 -2.93
CA LYS A 123 0.31 -19.00 -1.86
C LYS A 123 1.41 -19.95 -2.32
N ALA A 124 1.11 -20.96 -3.13
CA ALA A 124 2.11 -21.86 -3.70
C ALA A 124 3.11 -21.13 -4.61
N LYS A 125 2.66 -20.09 -5.33
CA LYS A 125 3.55 -19.19 -6.09
C LYS A 125 4.41 -18.30 -5.18
N LEU A 126 3.89 -17.88 -4.03
CA LEU A 126 4.60 -17.07 -3.04
C LEU A 126 5.66 -17.86 -2.26
N ALA A 127 5.38 -19.12 -1.92
CA ALA A 127 6.21 -19.95 -1.02
C ALA A 127 7.73 -19.94 -1.35
N PRO A 128 8.18 -20.09 -2.61
CA PRO A 128 9.61 -20.11 -2.95
C PRO A 128 10.32 -18.76 -2.76
N ALA A 129 9.57 -17.68 -2.54
CA ALA A 129 10.08 -16.34 -2.29
C ALA A 129 10.11 -15.98 -0.79
N LEU A 130 9.66 -16.88 0.09
CA LEU A 130 9.69 -16.68 1.53
C LEU A 130 11.03 -17.12 2.11
N SER A 131 11.48 -16.40 3.13
CA SER A 131 12.59 -16.84 3.97
C SER A 131 12.10 -17.93 4.92
N GLU A 132 12.96 -18.88 5.27
CA GLU A 132 12.65 -20.02 6.15
C GLU A 132 11.85 -19.62 7.41
N GLY A 133 12.35 -18.67 8.21
CA GLY A 133 11.67 -18.24 9.45
C GLY A 133 10.33 -17.51 9.26
N ASN A 134 9.93 -17.21 8.02
CA ASN A 134 8.63 -16.63 7.70
C ASN A 134 7.73 -17.60 6.92
N HIS A 135 8.26 -18.71 6.43
CA HIS A 135 7.56 -19.59 5.51
C HIS A 135 6.24 -20.09 6.10
N ASP A 136 6.31 -20.84 7.20
CA ASP A 136 5.15 -21.59 7.71
C ASP A 136 4.03 -20.67 8.18
N LYS A 137 4.37 -19.59 8.90
CA LYS A 137 3.37 -18.62 9.37
C LYS A 137 2.70 -17.87 8.20
N THR A 138 3.45 -17.54 7.15
CA THR A 138 2.87 -16.90 5.95
C THR A 138 1.98 -17.87 5.19
N MET A 139 2.34 -19.15 5.10
CA MET A 139 1.50 -20.17 4.48
C MET A 139 0.23 -20.45 5.28
N ALA A 140 0.29 -20.35 6.62
CA ALA A 140 -0.85 -20.47 7.51
C ALA A 140 -1.78 -19.24 7.51
N ALA A 141 -1.26 -18.02 7.27
CA ALA A 141 -2.05 -16.79 7.34
C ALA A 141 -3.22 -16.78 6.34
N PRO A 142 -4.47 -16.46 6.73
CA PRO A 142 -5.61 -16.49 5.82
C PRO A 142 -5.47 -15.52 4.62
N VAL A 143 -4.69 -14.45 4.80
CA VAL A 143 -4.32 -13.50 3.75
C VAL A 143 -2.86 -13.09 3.95
N THR A 144 -2.10 -13.05 2.87
CA THR A 144 -0.79 -12.36 2.83
C THR A 144 -0.84 -11.22 1.84
N VAL A 145 -0.44 -10.01 2.27
CA VAL A 145 -0.39 -8.85 1.38
C VAL A 145 1.05 -8.61 0.96
N ILE A 146 1.30 -8.62 -0.34
CA ILE A 146 2.56 -8.15 -0.91
C ILE A 146 2.40 -6.67 -1.21
N ILE A 147 3.25 -5.84 -0.61
CA ILE A 147 3.29 -4.41 -0.87
C ILE A 147 4.51 -4.11 -1.75
N GLY A 148 4.22 -3.76 -3.00
CA GLY A 148 5.18 -3.23 -3.95
C GLY A 148 5.05 -1.72 -4.10
N PHE A 149 5.90 -1.14 -4.93
CA PHE A 149 5.78 0.25 -5.36
C PHE A 149 6.01 0.34 -6.87
N ASP A 150 5.25 1.22 -7.51
CA ASP A 150 5.37 1.54 -8.91
C ASP A 150 6.59 2.43 -9.12
N LEU A 151 7.52 2.02 -9.98
CA LEU A 151 8.70 2.81 -10.33
C LEU A 151 8.34 3.96 -11.29
N ASP A 152 7.26 3.79 -12.05
CA ASP A 152 6.75 4.77 -13.01
C ASP A 152 5.69 5.67 -12.36
N PHE A 153 5.68 5.79 -11.02
CA PHE A 153 4.72 6.62 -10.27
C PHE A 153 4.68 8.07 -10.75
N HIS A 154 5.80 8.58 -11.26
CA HIS A 154 5.98 9.96 -11.72
C HIS A 154 5.11 10.28 -12.94
N GLU A 155 4.72 9.27 -13.73
CA GLU A 155 3.78 9.41 -14.85
C GLU A 155 2.40 9.91 -14.41
N LYS A 156 2.08 9.78 -13.12
CA LYS A 156 0.78 10.17 -12.56
C LYS A 156 0.80 11.55 -11.89
N LEU A 157 1.97 12.16 -11.73
CA LEU A 157 2.13 13.47 -11.09
C LEU A 157 1.37 14.61 -11.78
N PRO A 158 1.22 14.67 -13.12
CA PRO A 158 0.39 15.70 -13.75
C PRO A 158 -1.07 15.68 -13.28
N TYR A 159 -1.57 14.53 -12.84
CA TYR A 159 -2.90 14.39 -12.26
C TYR A 159 -2.92 14.56 -10.74
N LEU A 160 -1.99 13.90 -10.03
CA LEU A 160 -1.99 13.82 -8.56
C LEU A 160 -1.42 15.07 -7.87
N PHE A 161 -0.59 15.85 -8.57
CA PHE A 161 0.06 17.06 -8.08
C PHE A 161 0.09 18.15 -9.18
N PRO A 162 -1.07 18.69 -9.59
CA PRO A 162 -1.19 19.54 -10.78
C PRO A 162 -0.70 20.99 -10.57
N HIS A 163 -0.12 21.31 -9.42
CA HIS A 163 0.28 22.67 -9.07
C HIS A 163 1.59 23.12 -9.73
N THR A 164 2.38 22.18 -10.24
CA THR A 164 3.66 22.41 -10.93
C THR A 164 3.98 21.20 -11.80
N ASP A 165 4.98 21.32 -12.70
CA ASP A 165 5.52 20.17 -13.41
C ASP A 165 6.40 19.30 -12.50
N ALA A 166 5.74 18.53 -11.63
CA ALA A 166 6.40 17.64 -10.68
C ALA A 166 7.00 16.40 -11.36
N LYS A 167 6.57 16.06 -12.59
CA LYS A 167 7.11 14.92 -13.33
C LYS A 167 8.60 15.14 -13.62
N ALA A 168 9.01 16.37 -13.90
CA ALA A 168 10.40 16.76 -14.13
C ALA A 168 11.34 16.55 -12.92
N TRP A 169 10.82 16.25 -11.72
CA TRP A 169 11.66 15.94 -10.54
C TRP A 169 12.17 14.51 -10.52
N ALA A 170 11.55 13.60 -11.27
CA ALA A 170 11.98 12.21 -11.30
C ALA A 170 13.29 12.09 -12.10
N PRO A 171 14.29 11.34 -11.59
CA PRO A 171 15.48 11.05 -12.38
C PRO A 171 15.10 10.25 -13.63
N THR A 172 15.62 10.69 -14.78
CA THR A 172 15.56 10.00 -16.07
C THR A 172 16.34 8.70 -16.05
#